data_AF-B7PF81-F1
#
_entry.id   AF-B7PF81-F1
#
_cell.length_a   1.000
_cell.length_b   1.000
_cell.length_c   1.000
_cell.angle_alpha   90.00
_cell.angle_beta   90.00
_cell.angle_gamma   90.00
#
_symmetry.space_group_name_H-M   'P 1'
#
loop_
_entity.id
_entity.type
_entity.pdbx_description
1 polymer ?
#
loop_
_entity_poly.entity_id
_entity_poly.type
_entity_poly.pdbx_seq_one_letter_code
_entity_poly.pdbx_strand_id
1 'polypeptide(L)'
;MVVLIADEDFLEFGLRDAYLSFNESSHQFLEIQGLSSSGPTSQLMFKLGLAVWCGFVGAFFTFPGLRYARMHWDSFKYCEGQPFL
;
A
#
# COMPACT_ATOMS: atom_id res chain seq x y z
N MET A 1 -7.70 -4.73 27.97
CA MET A 1 -8.10 -4.38 26.58
C MET A 1 -8.32 -2.88 26.56
N VAL A 2 -7.40 -2.12 25.96
CA VAL A 2 -7.53 -0.67 25.84
C VAL A 2 -8.21 -0.40 24.50
N VAL A 3 -9.39 0.23 24.52
CA VAL A 3 -10.09 0.63 23.30
C VAL A 3 -9.82 2.12 23.10
N LEU A 4 -9.05 2.43 22.05
CA LEU A 4 -8.85 3.80 21.62
C LEU A 4 -10.04 4.19 20.74
N ILE A 5 -10.85 5.13 21.23
CA ILE A 5 -11.91 5.75 20.43
C ILE A 5 -11.26 6.91 19.68
N ALA A 6 -10.94 6.68 18.41
CA ALA A 6 -10.40 7.69 17.50
C ALA A 6 -11.47 8.01 16.44
N ASP A 7 -11.48 9.27 16.01
CA ASP A 7 -12.36 9.72 14.95
C ASP A 7 -12.00 9.03 13.62
N GLU A 8 -13.02 8.65 12.84
CA GLU A 8 -12.86 7.90 11.60
C GLU A 8 -12.08 8.70 10.55
N ASP A 9 -12.20 10.04 10.55
CA ASP A 9 -11.43 10.91 9.65
C ASP A 9 -9.92 10.88 9.96
N PHE A 10 -9.54 10.64 11.22
CA PHE A 10 -8.14 10.49 11.61
C PHE A 10 -7.60 9.09 11.25
N LEU A 11 -8.47 8.07 11.27
CA LEU A 11 -8.11 6.68 10.98
C LEU A 11 -7.99 6.40 9.47
N GLU A 12 -8.77 7.12 8.66
CA GLU A 12 -8.80 6.96 7.20
C GLU A 12 -7.75 7.80 6.46
N PHE A 13 -6.92 8.60 7.14
CA PHE A 13 -5.81 9.36 6.52
C PHE A 13 -6.19 10.13 5.23
N GLY A 14 -7.37 10.77 5.20
CA GLY A 14 -7.83 11.53 4.01
C GLY A 14 -8.24 10.68 2.81
N LEU A 15 -8.46 9.37 3.00
CA LEU A 15 -8.89 8.45 1.94
C LEU A 15 -10.23 8.85 1.29
N ARG A 16 -11.10 9.52 2.05
CA ARG A 16 -12.39 10.02 1.56
C ARG A 16 -12.23 11.12 0.51
N ASP A 17 -11.33 12.07 0.75
CA ASP A 17 -11.04 13.14 -0.21
C ASP A 17 -10.38 12.58 -1.48
N ALA A 18 -9.44 11.64 -1.31
CA ALA A 18 -8.81 10.94 -2.42
C ALA A 18 -9.81 10.12 -3.25
N TYR A 19 -10.79 9.47 -2.60
CA TYR A 19 -11.87 8.76 -3.26
C TYR A 19 -12.77 9.70 -4.06
N LEU A 20 -13.14 10.86 -3.50
CA LEU A 20 -13.96 11.85 -4.20
C LEU A 20 -13.24 12.37 -5.46
N SER A 21 -11.96 12.75 -5.35
CA SER A 21 -11.17 13.20 -6.50
C SER A 21 -10.97 12.11 -7.55
N PHE A 22 -10.79 10.85 -7.10
CA PHE A 22 -10.64 9.71 -7.99
C PHE A 22 -11.94 9.39 -8.73
N ASN A 23 -13.08 9.46 -8.04
CA ASN A 23 -14.39 9.21 -8.65
C ASN A 23 -14.73 10.28 -9.70
N GLU A 24 -14.46 11.56 -9.42
CA GLU A 24 -14.62 12.64 -10.40
C GLU A 24 -13.72 12.43 -11.62
N SER A 25 -12.43 12.15 -11.39
CA SER A 25 -11.46 11.93 -12.46
C SER A 25 -11.80 10.69 -13.29
N SER A 26 -12.24 9.61 -12.64
CA SER A 26 -12.64 8.36 -13.31
C SER A 26 -13.92 8.55 -14.12
N HIS A 27 -14.87 9.34 -13.61
CA HIS A 27 -16.10 9.68 -14.34
C HIS A 27 -15.78 10.45 -15.63
N GLN A 28 -14.93 11.48 -15.54
CA GLN A 28 -14.48 12.23 -16.72
C GLN A 28 -13.73 11.34 -17.72
N PHE A 29 -12.86 10.45 -17.25
CA PHE A 29 -12.13 9.51 -18.10
C PHE A 29 -13.06 8.53 -18.84
N LEU A 30 -14.10 8.04 -18.15
CA LEU A 30 -15.07 7.13 -18.74
C LEU A 30 -15.99 7.80 -19.77
N GLU A 31 -16.38 9.05 -19.50
CA GLU A 31 -17.12 9.86 -20.47
C GLU A 31 -16.30 10.09 -21.75
N ILE A 32 -15.01 10.39 -21.62
CA ILE A 32 -14.10 10.52 -22.77
C ILE A 32 -13.97 9.20 -23.55
N GLN A 33 -14.04 8.05 -22.87
CA GLN A 33 -14.04 6.72 -23.50
C GLN A 33 -15.42 6.29 -24.03
N GLY A 34 -16.46 7.12 -23.92
CA GLY A 34 -17.80 6.83 -24.45
C GLY A 34 -18.57 5.76 -23.69
N LEU A 35 -18.14 5.42 -22.47
CA LEU A 35 -18.78 4.43 -21.60
C LEU A 35 -19.59 5.17 -20.52
N SER A 36 -20.92 5.10 -20.57
CA SER A 36 -21.79 5.66 -19.53
C SER A 36 -21.74 4.76 -18.28
N SER A 37 -20.87 5.08 -17.31
CA SER A 37 -20.85 4.34 -16.04
C SER A 37 -22.06 4.69 -15.19
N SER A 38 -23.04 3.77 -15.18
CA SER A 38 -24.11 3.75 -14.20
C SER A 38 -23.58 3.26 -12.85
N GLY A 39 -23.23 4.21 -11.99
CA GLY A 39 -23.16 4.01 -10.54
C GLY A 39 -21.84 4.46 -9.91
N PRO A 40 -21.88 5.04 -8.68
CA PRO A 40 -20.68 5.38 -7.94
C PRO A 40 -19.86 4.11 -7.73
N THR A 41 -18.60 4.10 -8.15
CA THR A 41 -17.68 2.98 -7.90
C THR A 41 -17.65 2.77 -6.39
N SER A 42 -18.18 1.64 -5.90
CA SER A 42 -18.35 1.40 -4.46
C SER A 42 -17.07 1.76 -3.68
N GLN A 43 -17.18 2.63 -2.68
CA GLN A 43 -16.06 3.05 -1.82
C GLN A 43 -15.28 1.84 -1.26
N LEU A 44 -15.97 0.70 -1.10
CA LEU A 44 -15.38 -0.59 -0.74
C LEU A 44 -14.39 -1.12 -1.78
N MET A 45 -14.69 -1.04 -3.07
CA MET A 45 -13.80 -1.51 -4.14
C MET A 45 -12.52 -0.69 -4.22
N PHE A 46 -12.60 0.62 -4.00
CA PHE A 46 -11.42 1.47 -3.91
C PHE A 46 -10.52 1.07 -2.73
N LYS A 47 -11.11 0.85 -1.55
CA LYS A 47 -10.40 0.36 -0.35
C LYS A 47 -9.72 -0.99 -0.60
N LEU A 48 -10.42 -1.93 -1.23
CA LEU A 48 -9.87 -3.25 -1.57
C LEU A 48 -8.73 -3.15 -2.60
N GLY A 49 -8.88 -2.32 -3.63
CA GLY A 49 -7.82 -2.09 -4.61
C GLY A 49 -6.55 -1.51 -3.97
N LEU A 50 -6.71 -0.54 -3.07
CA LEU A 50 -5.59 0.03 -2.33
C LEU A 50 -4.91 -1.01 -1.42
N ALA A 51 -5.70 -1.83 -0.71
CA ALA A 51 -5.19 -2.88 0.16
C ALA A 51 -4.39 -3.93 -0.61
N VAL A 52 -4.90 -4.35 -1.78
CA VAL A 52 -4.19 -5.28 -2.67
C VAL A 52 -2.89 -4.67 -3.17
N TRP A 53 -2.88 -3.40 -3.60
CA TRP A 53 -1.66 -2.75 -4.06
C TRP A 53 -0.63 -2.57 -2.94
N CYS A 54 -1.07 -2.15 -1.75
CA CYS A 54 -0.18 -2.04 -0.60
C CYS A 54 0.39 -3.40 -0.20
N GLY A 55 -0.42 -4.46 -0.23
CA GLY A 55 0.04 -5.83 0.02
C GLY A 55 1.02 -6.32 -1.04
N PHE A 56 0.77 -6.02 -2.32
CA PHE A 56 1.64 -6.41 -3.42
C PHE A 56 2.98 -5.70 -3.36
N VAL A 57 2.99 -4.37 -3.22
CA VAL A 57 4.21 -3.57 -3.05
C VAL A 57 4.95 -4.00 -1.78
N GLY A 58 4.23 -4.16 -0.67
CA GLY A 58 4.79 -4.65 0.58
C GLY A 58 5.47 -6.01 0.41
N ALA A 59 4.81 -6.98 -0.21
CA ALA A 59 5.38 -8.30 -0.47
C ALA A 59 6.63 -8.21 -1.37
N PHE A 60 6.53 -7.48 -2.48
CA PHE A 60 7.63 -7.32 -3.42
C PHE A 60 8.85 -6.65 -2.83
N PHE A 61 8.69 -5.70 -1.91
CA PHE A 61 9.81 -5.02 -1.25
C PHE A 61 10.32 -5.76 -0.02
N THR A 62 9.43 -6.43 0.74
CA THR A 62 9.80 -7.11 1.98
C THR A 62 10.68 -8.33 1.70
N PHE A 63 10.36 -9.15 0.69
CA PHE A 63 11.16 -10.35 0.38
C PHE A 63 12.62 -10.06 0.00
N PRO A 64 12.93 -9.21 -0.98
CA PRO A 64 14.31 -8.85 -1.31
C PRO A 64 14.97 -8.04 -0.18
N GLY A 65 14.23 -7.17 0.51
CA GLY A 65 14.75 -6.41 1.64
C GLY A 65 15.20 -7.31 2.80
N LEU A 66 14.38 -8.28 3.20
CA LEU A 66 14.70 -9.23 4.26
C LEU A 66 15.89 -10.14 3.86
N ARG A 67 15.93 -10.54 2.58
CA ARG A 67 17.04 -11.34 2.05
C ARG A 67 18.35 -10.55 2.04
N TYR A 68 18.33 -9.27 1.64
CA TYR A 68 19.52 -8.42 1.63
C TYR A 68 20.05 -8.18 3.04
N ALA A 69 19.17 -7.89 4.00
CA ALA A 69 19.54 -7.74 5.40
C ALA A 69 20.21 -9.01 5.97
N ARG A 70 19.69 -10.19 5.61
CA ARG A 70 20.27 -11.47 6.02
C ARG A 70 21.64 -11.73 5.41
N MET A 71 21.83 -11.39 4.14
CA MET A 71 23.15 -11.47 3.48
C MET A 71 24.17 -10.54 4.16
N HIS A 72 23.76 -9.32 4.51
CA HIS A 72 24.60 -8.39 5.27
C HIS A 72 25.04 -8.97 6.63
N TRP A 73 24.10 -9.56 7.36
CA TRP A 73 24.37 -10.20 8.66
C TRP A 73 25.31 -11.41 8.53
N ASP A 74 25.09 -12.25 7.51
CA ASP A 74 25.94 -13.41 7.25
C ASP A 74 27.37 -12.99 6.88
N SER A 75 27.55 -11.90 6.13
CA SER A 75 28.88 -11.33 5.86
C SER A 75 29.60 -10.84 7.12
N PHE A 76 28.91 -10.13 8.02
CA PHE A 76 29.49 -9.72 9.29
C PHE A 76 29.94 -10.91 10.15
N LYS A 77 29.09 -11.95 10.24
CA LYS A 77 29.39 -13.16 10.99
C LYS A 77 30.56 -13.95 10.40
N TYR A 78 30.72 -13.94 9.08
CA TYR A 78 31.86 -14.57 8.41
C TYR A 78 33.18 -13.85 8.72
N CYS A 79 33.17 -12.50 8.72
CA CYS A 79 34.35 -11.70 9.07
C CYS A 79 34.77 -11.85 10.55
N GLU A 80 33.83 -12.04 11.48
CA GLU A 80 34.17 -12.33 12.90
C GLU A 80 34.98 -13.63 13.07
N GLY A 81 34.80 -14.61 12.18
CA GLY A 81 35.50 -15.90 12.22
C GLY A 81 36.89 -15.91 11.56
N GLN A 82 37.27 -14.85 10.84
CA GLN A 82 38.55 -14.76 10.13
C GLN A 82 39.29 -13.46 10.48
N PRO A 83 40.11 -13.45 11.55
CA PRO A 83 40.81 -12.26 12.03
C PRO A 83 42.02 -11.82 11.18
N PHE A 84 42.29 -12.48 10.05
CA PHE A 84 43.47 -12.22 9.22
C PHE A 84 43.11 -12.06 7.74
N LEU A 85 42.55 -10.88 7.43
CA LEU A 85 42.78 -10.14 6.20
C LEU A 85 43.03 -8.68 6.59
#